data_AF-A0A7W6BX37-F1
#
_entry.id   AF-A0A7W6BX37-F1
#
_cell.length_a   1.000
_cell.length_b   1.000
_cell.length_c   1.000
_cell.angle_alpha   90.00
_cell.angle_beta   90.00
_cell.angle_gamma   90.00
#
_symmetry.space_group_name_H-M   'P 1'
#
loop_
_entity.id
_entity.type
_entity.pdbx_description
1 polymer ?
#
loop_
_entity_poly.entity_id
_entity_poly.type
_entity_poly.pdbx_seq_one_letter_code
_entity_poly.pdbx_strand_id
1 'polypeptide(L)' 'MLDLNTATDEELDGIDALKGHGFEIVRYREERGRFTSLRQLDEVPGLSGKADGVDAALTVSDC' A
#
# COMPACT_ATOMS: atom_id res chain seq x y z
N MET A 1 4.46 -6.56 -10.68
CA MET A 1 4.69 -6.02 -9.33
C MET A 1 4.60 -4.52 -9.41
N LEU A 2 3.69 -3.95 -8.65
CA LEU A 2 3.50 -2.51 -8.52
C LEU A 2 4.32 -2.01 -7.33
N ASP A 3 4.95 -0.84 -7.47
CA ASP A 3 5.67 -0.25 -6.36
C ASP A 3 4.71 0.53 -5.45
N LEU A 4 4.67 0.18 -4.17
CA LEU A 4 3.81 0.79 -3.18
C LEU A 4 4.02 2.31 -3.06
N ASN A 5 5.23 2.81 -3.34
CA ASN A 5 5.56 4.23 -3.24
C ASN A 5 5.21 5.03 -4.50
N THR A 6 5.02 4.39 -5.65
CA THR A 6 4.73 5.08 -6.92
C THR A 6 3.38 4.71 -7.52
N ALA A 7 2.75 3.62 -7.08
CA ALA A 7 1.45 3.19 -7.57
C ALA A 7 0.36 4.24 -7.29
N THR A 8 -0.59 4.36 -8.20
CA THR A 8 -1.77 5.21 -8.01
C THR A 8 -2.77 4.55 -7.05
N ASP A 9 -3.68 5.35 -6.51
CA ASP A 9 -4.80 4.84 -5.72
C ASP A 9 -5.66 3.84 -6.50
N GLU A 10 -5.91 4.10 -7.79
CA GLU A 10 -6.64 3.18 -8.68
C GLU A 10 -5.91 1.84 -8.88
N GLU A 11 -4.58 1.86 -9.04
CA GLU A 11 -3.77 0.64 -9.18
C GLU A 11 -3.77 -0.19 -7.89
N LEU A 12 -3.71 0.47 -6.74
CA LEU A 12 -3.80 -0.18 -5.43
C LEU A 12 -5.20 -0.75 -5.18
N ASP A 13 -6.25 -0.01 -5.54
CA ASP A 13 -7.65 -0.46 -5.44
C ASP A 13 -7.96 -1.65 -6.35
N GLY A 14 -7.19 -1.85 -7.42
CA GLY A 14 -7.25 -3.01 -8.28
C GLY A 14 -6.83 -4.32 -7.61
N ILE A 15 -6.15 -4.25 -6.45
CA ILE A 15 -5.74 -5.43 -5.67
C ILE A 15 -6.88 -5.79 -4.71
N ASP A 16 -7.41 -7.01 -4.81
CA ASP A 16 -8.55 -7.46 -3.99
C ASP A 16 -8.35 -7.22 -2.48
N ALA A 17 -7.12 -7.38 -1.97
CA ALA A 17 -6.76 -7.15 -0.57
C ALA A 17 -6.79 -5.65 -0.16
N LEU A 18 -6.61 -4.74 -1.11
CA LEU A 18 -6.51 -3.29 -0.89
C LEU A 18 -7.68 -2.51 -1.49
N LYS A 19 -8.68 -3.21 -2.03
CA LYS A 19 -9.81 -2.62 -2.73
C LYS A 19 -10.59 -1.64 -1.83
N GLY A 20 -10.61 -0.38 -2.25
CA GLY A 20 -11.26 0.73 -1.53
C GLY A 20 -10.35 1.40 -0.49
N HIS A 21 -9.06 1.04 -0.46
CA HIS A 21 -8.06 1.57 0.47
C HIS A 21 -6.86 2.22 -0.23
N GLY A 22 -6.79 2.21 -1.57
CA GLY A 22 -5.72 2.84 -2.32
C GLY A 22 -5.52 4.31 -1.96
N PHE A 23 -6.61 5.06 -1.80
CA PHE A 23 -6.57 6.46 -1.36
C PHE A 23 -5.90 6.63 0.02
N GLU A 24 -6.20 5.76 0.99
CA GLU A 24 -5.63 5.83 2.33
C GLU A 24 -4.12 5.58 2.32
N ILE A 25 -3.67 4.66 1.47
CA ILE A 25 -2.25 4.35 1.29
C ILE A 25 -1.49 5.52 0.68
N VAL A 26 -2.02 6.11 -0.40
CA VAL A 26 -1.41 7.29 -1.05
C VAL A 26 -1.33 8.45 -0.06
N ARG A 27 -2.42 8.70 0.67
CA ARG A 27 -2.45 9.73 1.71
C ARG A 27 -1.44 9.45 2.82
N TYR A 28 -1.34 8.21 3.30
CA TYR A 28 -0.41 7.83 4.36
C TYR A 28 1.04 8.12 3.93
N ARG A 29 1.46 7.75 2.71
CA ARG A 29 2.84 8.02 2.26
C ARG A 29 3.13 9.52 2.05
N GLU A 30 2.12 10.32 1.71
CA GLU A 30 2.26 11.77 1.59
C GLU A 30 2.40 12.45 2.96
N GLU A 31 1.65 11.99 3.97
CA GLU A 31 1.67 12.58 5.32
C GLU A 31 2.82 12.06 6.19
N ARG A 32 3.17 10.76 6.10
CA ARG A 32 4.15 10.08 6.96
C ARG A 32 5.49 9.85 6.29
N GLY A 33 5.56 9.95 4.97
CA GLY A 33 6.72 9.59 4.17
C GLY A 33 6.60 8.20 3.53
N ARG A 34 7.57 7.87 2.69
CA ARG A 34 7.57 6.63 1.89
C ARG A 34 7.53 5.38 2.78
N PHE A 35 6.89 4.34 2.25
CA PHE A 35 6.95 3.00 2.82
C PHE A 35 8.35 2.42 2.60
N THR A 36 8.86 1.74 3.62
CA THR A 36 10.12 0.97 3.59
C THR A 36 9.87 -0.54 3.71
N SER A 37 8.65 -0.93 4.06
CA SER A 37 8.23 -2.32 4.17
C SER A 37 6.74 -2.47 3.93
N LEU A 38 6.32 -3.56 3.30
CA LEU A 38 4.90 -3.90 3.11
C LEU A 38 4.17 -4.06 4.44
N ARG A 39 4.87 -4.38 5.54
CA ARG A 39 4.25 -4.51 6.87
C ARG A 39 3.69 -3.18 7.41
N GLN A 40 4.21 -2.05 6.93
CA GLN A 40 3.72 -0.73 7.32
C GLN A 40 2.31 -0.43 6.75
N LEU A 41 1.83 -1.24 5.81
CA LEU A 41 0.43 -1.22 5.40
C LEU A 41 -0.51 -1.44 6.60
N ASP A 42 -0.11 -2.22 7.61
CA ASP A 42 -0.91 -2.39 8.84
C ASP A 42 -1.05 -1.12 9.68
N GLU A 43 -0.18 -0.13 9.47
CA GLU A 43 -0.24 1.18 10.14
C GLU A 43 -1.23 2.13 9.44
N VAL A 44 -1.66 1.79 8.23
CA VAL A 44 -2.68 2.55 7.50
C VAL A 44 -4.03 2.30 8.18
N PRO A 45 -4.75 3.37 8.58
CA PRO A 45 -6.08 3.23 9.16
C PRO A 45 -6.98 2.36 8.27
N GLY A 46 -7.70 1.41 8.87
CA GLY A 46 -8.63 0.54 8.13
C GLY A 46 -8.00 -0.63 7.37
N LEU A 47 -6.66 -0.74 7.33
CA LEU A 47 -5.93 -1.75 6.57
C LEU A 47 -5.23 -2.83 7.43
N SER A 48 -5.20 -2.65 8.76
CA SER A 48 -4.60 -3.59 9.70
C SER A 48 -5.17 -5.02 9.53
N GLY A 49 -4.29 -5.98 9.20
CA GLY A 49 -4.66 -7.38 8.98
C GLY A 49 -5.38 -7.66 7.66
N LYS A 50 -5.40 -6.71 6.72
CA LYS A 50 -5.95 -6.90 5.36
C LYS A 50 -4.87 -6.99 4.28
N ALA A 51 -3.64 -6.61 4.61
CA ALA A 51 -2.50 -6.62 3.69
C ALA A 51 -1.85 -8.02 3.52
N ASP A 52 -2.49 -9.09 3.97
CA ASP A 52 -1.97 -10.45 3.78
C ASP A 52 -1.90 -10.83 2.29
N GLY A 53 -0.75 -11.32 1.85
CA GLY A 53 -0.53 -11.79 0.48
C GLY A 53 -0.32 -10.68 -0.57
N VAL A 54 -0.24 -9.41 -0.15
CA VAL A 54 0.02 -8.31 -1.08
C VAL A 54 1.44 -8.36 -1.67
N ASP A 55 2.37 -9.10 -1.06
CA ASP A 55 3.72 -9.34 -1.58
C ASP A 55 3.75 -10.04 -2.95
N ALA A 56 2.66 -10.73 -3.33
CA ALA A 56 2.51 -11.30 -4.67
C ALA A 56 2.28 -10.23 -5.76
N ALA A 57 1.73 -9.07 -5.37
CA ALA A 57 1.35 -7.99 -6.29
C ALA A 57 2.19 -6.71 -6.12
N LEU A 58 2.69 -6.45 -4.91
CA LEU A 58 3.36 -5.23 -4.49
C LEU A 58 4.83 -5.44 -4.12
N THR A 59 5.61 -4.39 -4.35
CA THR A 59 6.99 -4.27 -3.89
C THR A 59 7.21 -2.90 -3.24
N VAL A 60 8.23 -2.81 -2.39
CA VAL A 60 8.74 -1.53 -1.89
C VAL A 60 10.16 -1.38 -2.40
N SER A 61 10.40 -0.41 -3.28
CA SER A 61 11.77 -0.09 -3.69
C SER A 61 12.37 0.93 -2.71
N ASP A 62 13.49 0.56 -2.11
CA ASP A 62 14.30 1.44 -1.27
C ASP A 62 15.15 2.33 -2.20
N CYS A 63 14.80 3.61 -2.30
CA CYS A 63 15.50 4.61 -3.14
C CYS A 63 15.72 5.89 -2.35
#